data_AF-A0A2S9Y1Q6-F1
#
_entry.id   AF-A0A2S9Y1Q6-F1
#
_cell.length_a   1.000
_cell.length_b   1.000
_cell.length_c   1.000
_cell.angle_alpha   90.00
_cell.angle_beta   90.00
_cell.angle_gamma   90.00
#
_symmetry.space_group_name_H-M   'P 1'
#
loop_
_entity.id
_entity.type
_entity.pdbx_description
1 polymer ?
#
loop_
_entity_poly.entity_id
_entity_poly.type
_entity_poly.pdbx_seq_one_letter_code
_entity_poly.pdbx_strand_id
1 'polypeptide(L)'
;MANDQQRAALEQLDGLLALADAGTLDAPACGQLLELSALVPGRLRRVVDTLSRQRHAAAVDVLLGLPADTRGIIEALFSALRHGVTRTRPDGAAFPAMMALEFRTSTSRRFPALRERASAAFGRDLERIRVGGKLHYRLALIDDPTREPSLSARVAPLELDIERLHQDLARLRGVRLWLNGWCFDDHSNIRAPARAPLLRGWLEWARERQR
;
A
#
# COMPACT_ATOMS: atom_id res chain seq x y z
N MET A 1 -21.70 26.51 -19.16
CA MET A 1 -20.77 26.59 -18.02
C MET A 1 -20.39 25.24 -17.44
N ALA A 2 -21.25 24.53 -16.70
CA ALA A 2 -20.89 23.19 -16.15
C ALA A 2 -20.53 22.16 -17.25
N ASN A 3 -21.24 22.22 -18.39
CA ASN A 3 -21.00 21.33 -19.53
C ASN A 3 -19.69 21.63 -20.28
N ASP A 4 -19.29 22.90 -20.37
CA ASP A 4 -18.06 23.32 -21.04
C ASP A 4 -16.82 22.96 -20.21
N GLN A 5 -16.91 23.12 -18.89
CA GLN A 5 -15.86 22.72 -17.96
C GLN A 5 -15.65 21.21 -17.97
N GLN A 6 -16.73 20.42 -17.95
CA GLN A 6 -16.65 18.96 -18.01
C GLN A 6 -16.06 18.48 -19.34
N ARG A 7 -16.43 19.12 -20.46
CA ARG A 7 -15.86 18.82 -21.78
C ARG A 7 -14.37 19.12 -21.84
N ALA A 8 -13.93 20.29 -21.37
CA ALA A 8 -12.51 20.64 -21.33
C ALA A 8 -11.71 19.68 -20.43
N ALA A 9 -12.27 19.29 -19.28
CA ALA A 9 -11.66 18.31 -18.39
C ALA A 9 -11.52 16.92 -19.05
N LEU A 10 -12.54 16.50 -19.81
CA LEU A 10 -12.50 15.24 -20.57
C LEU A 10 -11.41 15.27 -21.65
N GLU A 11 -11.31 16.36 -22.41
CA GLU A 11 -10.29 16.52 -23.46
C GLU A 11 -8.87 16.49 -22.86
N GLN A 12 -8.64 17.18 -21.74
CA GLN A 12 -7.35 17.15 -21.03
C GLN A 12 -7.04 15.76 -20.47
N LEU A 13 -8.03 15.08 -19.86
CA LEU A 13 -7.86 13.74 -19.30
C LEU A 13 -7.53 12.73 -20.40
N ASP A 14 -8.25 12.74 -21.51
CA ASP A 14 -7.97 11.85 -22.64
C ASP A 14 -6.58 12.11 -23.23
N GLY A 15 -6.10 13.37 -23.22
CA GLY A 15 -4.72 13.73 -23.57
C GLY A 15 -3.67 13.12 -22.64
N LEU A 16 -3.86 13.22 -21.32
CA LEU A 16 -2.96 12.57 -20.33
C LEU A 16 -2.97 11.05 -20.45
N LEU A 17 -4.13 10.45 -20.70
CA LEU A 17 -4.24 9.00 -20.91
C LEU A 17 -3.51 8.56 -22.17
N ALA A 18 -3.56 9.35 -23.25
CA ALA A 18 -2.80 9.07 -24.47
C ALA A 18 -1.28 9.19 -24.24
N LEU A 19 -0.82 10.18 -23.46
CA LEU A 19 0.58 10.28 -23.06
C LEU A 19 1.03 9.06 -22.25
N ALA A 20 0.18 8.59 -21.34
CA ALA A 20 0.45 7.42 -20.51
C ALA A 20 0.50 6.10 -21.31
N ASP A 21 -0.19 6.04 -22.46
CA ASP A 21 -0.09 4.91 -23.39
C ASP A 21 1.23 4.95 -24.18
N ALA A 22 1.85 6.12 -24.33
CA ALA A 22 3.15 6.31 -25.00
C ALA A 22 4.37 6.21 -24.05
N GLY A 23 4.18 6.38 -22.73
CA GLY A 23 5.27 6.34 -21.77
C GLY A 23 4.82 6.49 -20.31
N THR A 24 5.79 6.60 -19.40
CA THR A 24 5.51 6.76 -17.97
C THR A 24 5.13 8.20 -17.64
N LEU A 25 4.03 8.39 -16.93
CA LEU A 25 3.63 9.68 -16.38
C LEU A 25 4.50 10.04 -15.16
N ASP A 26 4.96 11.28 -15.13
CA ASP A 26 5.62 11.84 -13.95
C ASP A 26 4.62 12.19 -12.83
N ALA A 27 5.14 12.66 -11.70
CA ALA A 27 4.30 13.00 -10.55
C ALA A 27 3.32 14.15 -10.82
N PRO A 28 3.72 15.27 -11.47
CA PRO A 28 2.77 16.32 -11.88
C PRO A 28 1.64 15.80 -12.77
N ALA A 29 1.94 15.03 -13.82
CA ALA A 29 0.93 14.50 -14.72
C ALA A 29 -0.02 13.52 -14.02
N CYS A 30 0.51 12.68 -13.12
CA CYS A 30 -0.29 11.83 -12.24
C CYS A 30 -1.23 12.68 -11.35
N GLY A 31 -0.73 13.75 -10.74
CA GLY A 31 -1.52 14.66 -9.91
C GLY A 31 -2.68 15.30 -10.68
N GLN A 32 -2.39 15.81 -11.89
CA GLN A 32 -3.42 16.38 -12.76
C GLN A 32 -4.48 15.34 -13.17
N LEU A 33 -4.07 14.10 -13.41
CA LEU A 33 -4.97 13.00 -13.73
C LEU A 33 -5.96 12.75 -12.57
N LEU A 34 -5.50 12.80 -11.31
CA LEU A 34 -6.37 12.68 -10.14
C LEU A 34 -7.43 13.80 -10.09
N GLU A 35 -7.01 15.04 -10.25
CA GLU A 35 -7.90 16.21 -10.22
C GLU A 35 -8.98 16.13 -11.31
N LEU A 36 -8.58 15.79 -12.54
CA LEU A 36 -9.50 15.65 -13.67
C LEU A 36 -10.45 14.46 -13.51
N SER A 37 -10.01 13.38 -12.85
CA SER A 37 -10.85 12.19 -12.64
C SER A 37 -12.10 12.48 -11.79
N ALA A 38 -12.03 13.46 -10.88
CA ALA A 38 -13.17 13.90 -10.09
C ALA A 38 -14.23 14.63 -10.93
N LEU A 39 -13.80 15.31 -12.01
CA LEU A 39 -14.68 16.02 -12.93
C LEU A 39 -15.27 15.10 -14.02
N VAL A 40 -14.64 13.94 -14.26
CA VAL A 40 -15.01 13.01 -15.33
C VAL A 40 -15.10 11.57 -14.80
N PRO A 41 -16.05 11.27 -13.89
CA PRO A 41 -16.13 9.97 -13.24
C PRO A 41 -16.36 8.79 -14.21
N GLY A 42 -16.93 9.05 -15.39
CA GLY A 42 -17.12 8.05 -16.45
C GLY A 42 -15.81 7.47 -17.02
N ARG A 43 -14.65 8.05 -16.71
CA ARG A 43 -13.32 7.58 -17.15
C ARG A 43 -12.54 6.84 -16.06
N LEU A 44 -13.05 6.72 -14.83
CA LEU A 44 -12.31 6.14 -13.70
C LEU A 44 -11.74 4.75 -13.97
N ARG A 45 -12.48 3.89 -14.66
CA ARG A 45 -11.97 2.55 -15.03
C ARG A 45 -10.72 2.64 -15.93
N ARG A 46 -10.75 3.50 -16.95
CA ARG A 46 -9.61 3.70 -17.86
C ARG A 46 -8.43 4.32 -17.12
N VAL A 47 -8.69 5.26 -16.21
CA VAL A 47 -7.69 5.84 -15.31
C VAL A 47 -6.98 4.74 -14.51
N VAL A 48 -7.74 3.88 -13.82
CA VAL A 48 -7.17 2.78 -13.03
C VAL A 48 -6.36 1.81 -13.91
N ASP A 49 -6.92 1.40 -15.05
CA ASP A 49 -6.24 0.51 -16.00
C ASP A 49 -4.91 1.11 -16.48
N THR A 50 -4.89 2.40 -16.82
CA THR A 50 -3.67 3.12 -17.21
C THR A 50 -2.66 3.19 -16.07
N LEU A 51 -3.07 3.63 -14.87
CA LEU A 51 -2.19 3.77 -13.70
C LEU A 51 -1.59 2.42 -13.27
N SER A 52 -2.34 1.33 -13.39
CA SER A 52 -1.86 -0.03 -13.06
C SER A 52 -0.63 -0.46 -13.88
N ARG A 53 -0.46 0.09 -15.09
CA ARG A 53 0.66 -0.22 -15.99
C ARG A 53 1.91 0.62 -15.69
N GLN A 54 1.75 1.76 -15.02
CA GLN A 54 2.82 2.75 -14.84
C GLN A 54 3.93 2.27 -13.90
N ARG A 55 3.63 1.35 -12.98
CA ARG A 55 4.58 0.81 -11.98
C ARG A 55 5.42 1.90 -11.30
N HIS A 56 4.78 3.02 -10.99
CA HIS A 56 5.44 4.23 -10.50
C HIS A 56 4.79 4.70 -9.20
N ALA A 57 5.59 5.29 -8.30
CA ALA A 57 5.15 5.75 -6.98
C ALA A 57 3.97 6.74 -7.08
N ALA A 58 4.07 7.70 -8.00
CA ALA A 58 3.02 8.70 -8.20
C ALA A 58 1.70 8.07 -8.67
N ALA A 59 1.74 7.00 -9.46
CA ALA A 59 0.54 6.29 -9.87
C ALA A 59 -0.15 5.59 -8.70
N VAL A 60 0.63 5.05 -7.74
CA VAL A 60 0.09 4.50 -6.49
C VAL A 60 -0.56 5.59 -5.65
N ASP A 61 0.07 6.75 -5.51
CA ASP A 61 -0.51 7.88 -4.76
C ASP A 61 -1.86 8.33 -5.37
N VAL A 62 -1.95 8.38 -6.71
CA VAL A 62 -3.22 8.68 -7.40
C VAL A 62 -4.26 7.59 -7.15
N LEU A 63 -3.91 6.31 -7.31
CA LEU A 63 -4.82 5.19 -7.05
C LEU A 63 -5.41 5.24 -5.63
N LEU A 64 -4.61 5.65 -4.64
CA LEU A 64 -5.06 5.79 -3.26
C LEU A 64 -5.97 7.02 -3.04
N GLY A 65 -5.85 8.05 -3.88
CA GLY A 65 -6.67 9.26 -3.87
C GLY A 65 -8.01 9.15 -4.60
N LEU A 66 -8.21 8.14 -5.44
CA LEU A 66 -9.49 7.88 -6.13
C LEU A 66 -10.60 7.46 -5.13
N PRO A 67 -11.89 7.54 -5.49
CA PRO A 67 -12.97 7.05 -4.61
C PRO A 67 -12.81 5.57 -4.21
N ALA A 68 -13.12 5.25 -2.95
CA ALA A 68 -12.91 3.93 -2.33
C ALA A 68 -13.50 2.73 -3.10
N ASP A 69 -14.62 2.98 -3.78
CA ASP A 69 -15.42 2.02 -4.51
C ASP A 69 -15.03 1.91 -5.99
N THR A 70 -14.00 2.64 -6.43
CA THR A 70 -13.49 2.54 -7.79
C THR A 70 -12.95 1.13 -8.04
N ARG A 71 -13.58 0.45 -8.99
CA ARG A 71 -13.20 -0.91 -9.40
C ARG A 71 -11.78 -0.95 -9.96
N GLY A 72 -11.01 -1.97 -9.58
CA GLY A 72 -9.66 -2.23 -10.10
C GLY A 72 -8.52 -1.66 -9.25
N ILE A 73 -8.81 -0.81 -8.26
CA ILE A 73 -7.76 -0.21 -7.41
C ILE A 73 -6.94 -1.30 -6.70
N ILE A 74 -7.59 -2.32 -6.14
CA ILE A 74 -6.89 -3.36 -5.36
C ILE A 74 -5.95 -4.17 -6.25
N GLU A 75 -6.39 -4.51 -7.46
CA GLU A 75 -5.60 -5.22 -8.45
C GLU A 75 -4.41 -4.37 -8.94
N ALA A 76 -4.62 -3.08 -9.15
CA ALA A 76 -3.57 -2.14 -9.52
C ALA A 76 -2.52 -1.98 -8.42
N LEU A 77 -2.95 -1.80 -7.17
CA LEU A 77 -2.06 -1.71 -6.00
C LEU A 77 -1.32 -3.02 -5.74
N PHE A 78 -2.01 -4.17 -5.86
CA PHE A 78 -1.39 -5.50 -5.79
C PHE A 78 -0.26 -5.62 -6.82
N SER A 79 -0.53 -5.28 -8.08
CA SER A 79 0.46 -5.31 -9.16
C SER A 79 1.67 -4.43 -8.84
N ALA A 80 1.45 -3.19 -8.39
CA ALA A 80 2.53 -2.28 -8.01
C ALA A 80 3.39 -2.84 -6.88
N LEU A 81 2.78 -3.39 -5.83
CA LEU A 81 3.50 -3.98 -4.70
C LEU A 81 4.26 -5.26 -5.08
N ARG A 82 3.67 -6.11 -5.94
CA ARG A 82 4.33 -7.29 -6.51
C ARG A 82 5.54 -6.92 -7.38
N HIS A 83 5.53 -5.75 -8.00
CA HIS A 83 6.67 -5.21 -8.73
C HIS A 83 7.65 -4.41 -7.85
N GLY A 84 7.44 -4.34 -6.53
CA GLY A 84 8.35 -3.67 -5.61
C GLY A 84 8.32 -2.16 -5.68
N VAL A 85 7.26 -1.56 -6.21
CA VAL A 85 7.12 -0.09 -6.28
C VAL A 85 7.17 0.47 -4.86
N THR A 86 8.01 1.48 -4.66
CA THR A 86 8.21 2.17 -3.38
C THR A 86 7.80 3.62 -3.47
N ARG A 87 7.29 4.16 -2.37
CA ARG A 87 6.89 5.56 -2.30
C ARG A 87 8.14 6.45 -2.44
N THR A 88 8.00 7.59 -3.09
CA THR A 88 9.02 8.62 -3.09
C THR A 88 8.94 9.43 -1.79
N ARG A 89 10.07 9.63 -1.13
CA ARG A 89 10.23 10.53 0.00
C ARG A 89 10.14 11.99 -0.46
N PRO A 90 9.87 12.95 0.46
CA PRO A 90 9.88 14.37 0.12
C PRO A 90 11.20 14.89 -0.45
N ASP A 91 12.32 14.22 -0.15
CA ASP A 91 13.65 14.53 -0.68
C ASP A 91 13.91 13.92 -2.08
N GLY A 92 12.92 13.28 -2.70
CA GLY A 92 13.00 12.68 -4.04
C GLY A 92 13.58 11.27 -4.06
N ALA A 93 14.12 10.75 -2.97
CA ALA A 93 14.63 9.38 -2.92
C ALA A 93 13.52 8.36 -2.66
N ALA A 94 13.74 7.11 -3.06
CA ALA A 94 12.83 6.02 -2.75
C ALA A 94 12.81 5.71 -1.24
N PHE A 95 11.64 5.42 -0.68
CA PHE A 95 11.55 4.71 0.58
C PHE A 95 12.16 3.31 0.41
N PRO A 96 12.82 2.74 1.45
CA PRO A 96 13.20 1.34 1.41
C PRO A 96 11.94 0.50 1.23
N ALA A 97 12.07 -0.58 0.45
CA ALA A 97 11.00 -1.56 0.38
C ALA A 97 10.85 -2.23 1.74
N MET A 98 9.63 -2.26 2.25
CA MET A 98 9.39 -2.67 3.64
C MET A 98 7.94 -3.10 3.86
N MET A 99 7.75 -3.97 4.83
CA MET A 99 6.46 -4.26 5.44
C MET A 99 6.55 -4.02 6.93
N ALA A 100 5.55 -3.34 7.50
CA ALA A 100 5.39 -3.32 8.94
C ALA A 100 3.91 -3.49 9.32
N LEU A 101 3.69 -4.30 10.34
CA LEU A 101 2.37 -4.50 10.94
C LEU A 101 2.40 -3.93 12.35
N GLU A 102 1.69 -2.83 12.54
CA GLU A 102 1.60 -2.14 13.83
C GLU A 102 0.20 -2.30 14.42
N PHE A 103 0.12 -2.61 15.71
CA PHE A 103 -1.16 -2.72 16.39
C PHE A 103 -1.03 -2.29 17.85
N ARG A 104 -1.99 -1.47 18.30
CA ARG A 104 -2.03 -1.00 19.68
C ARG A 104 -2.65 -2.02 20.62
N THR A 105 -2.44 -1.82 21.91
CA THR A 105 -3.21 -2.50 22.95
C THR A 105 -4.72 -2.32 22.72
N SER A 106 -5.48 -3.41 22.93
CA SER A 106 -6.92 -3.45 22.71
C SER A 106 -7.61 -4.10 23.91
N THR A 107 -8.82 -3.63 24.22
CA THR A 107 -9.69 -4.19 25.27
C THR A 107 -10.46 -5.43 24.79
N SER A 108 -10.32 -5.80 23.51
CA SER A 108 -10.93 -7.02 22.98
C SER A 108 -10.46 -8.26 23.74
N ARG A 109 -11.39 -9.15 24.09
CA ARG A 109 -11.09 -10.43 24.77
C ARG A 109 -10.12 -11.31 23.99
N ARG A 110 -10.04 -11.14 22.67
CA ARG A 110 -9.11 -11.88 21.80
C ARG A 110 -7.68 -11.33 21.83
N PHE A 111 -7.50 -10.08 22.25
CA PHE A 111 -6.21 -9.39 22.14
C PHE A 111 -5.05 -10.09 22.87
N PRO A 112 -5.21 -10.58 24.12
CA PRO A 112 -4.12 -11.27 24.81
C PRO A 112 -3.58 -12.47 24.02
N ALA A 113 -4.48 -13.31 23.48
CA ALA A 113 -4.11 -14.47 22.67
C ALA A 113 -3.45 -14.08 21.33
N LEU A 114 -3.87 -12.97 20.70
CA LEU A 114 -3.23 -12.45 19.49
C LEU A 114 -1.82 -11.93 19.77
N ARG A 115 -1.64 -11.21 20.89
CA ARG A 115 -0.33 -10.75 21.32
C ARG A 115 0.60 -11.93 21.62
N GLU A 116 0.12 -12.95 22.33
CA GLU A 116 0.90 -14.15 22.63
C GLU A 116 1.31 -14.89 21.36
N ARG A 117 0.40 -15.04 20.40
CA ARG A 117 0.73 -15.62 19.09
C ARG A 117 1.78 -14.79 18.35
N ALA A 118 1.64 -13.47 18.33
CA ALA A 118 2.63 -12.59 17.73
C ALA A 118 4.00 -12.71 18.43
N SER A 119 4.03 -12.76 19.76
CA SER A 119 5.27 -12.97 20.51
C SER A 119 5.89 -14.34 20.26
N ALA A 120 5.09 -15.39 20.11
CA ALA A 120 5.57 -16.73 19.79
C ALA A 120 6.15 -16.83 18.37
N ALA A 121 5.49 -16.19 17.38
CA ALA A 121 5.92 -16.21 15.99
C ALA A 121 7.15 -15.32 15.72
N PHE A 122 7.17 -14.12 16.30
CA PHE A 122 8.16 -13.09 15.94
C PHE A 122 9.23 -12.86 17.02
N GLY A 123 9.02 -13.33 18.24
CA GLY A 123 10.01 -13.26 19.32
C GLY A 123 10.61 -11.86 19.50
N ARG A 124 11.90 -11.75 19.21
CA ARG A 124 12.68 -10.50 19.35
C ARG A 124 12.39 -9.47 18.24
N ASP A 125 11.85 -9.90 17.10
CA ASP A 125 11.47 -9.02 16.00
C ASP A 125 10.13 -8.30 16.26
N LEU A 126 9.39 -8.70 17.30
CA LEU A 126 8.22 -7.96 17.76
C LEU A 126 8.62 -6.81 18.67
N GLU A 127 8.71 -5.63 18.09
CA GLU A 127 9.07 -4.42 18.80
C GLU A 127 7.91 -3.89 19.66
N ARG A 128 8.28 -3.20 20.74
CA ARG A 128 7.35 -2.48 21.62
C ARG A 128 7.68 -0.99 21.55
N ILE A 129 6.84 -0.23 20.86
CA ILE A 129 7.06 1.20 20.60
C ILE A 129 5.96 2.05 21.23
N ARG A 130 6.26 3.32 21.53
CA ARG A 130 5.26 4.29 21.97
C ARG A 130 4.94 5.26 20.83
N VAL A 131 3.66 5.34 20.47
CA VAL A 131 3.15 6.25 19.43
C VAL A 131 2.03 7.08 20.04
N GLY A 132 2.19 8.41 20.09
CA GLY A 132 1.20 9.30 20.71
C GLY A 132 0.87 8.92 22.16
N GLY A 133 1.89 8.51 22.93
CA GLY A 133 1.74 8.08 24.34
C GLY A 133 1.16 6.68 24.54
N LYS A 134 0.74 5.98 23.49
CA LYS A 134 0.15 4.63 23.57
C LYS A 134 1.19 3.55 23.23
N LEU A 135 1.10 2.40 23.89
CA LEU A 135 1.92 1.23 23.59
C LEU A 135 1.40 0.52 22.34
N HIS A 136 2.29 0.35 21.37
CA HIS A 136 2.09 -0.40 20.14
C HIS A 136 3.08 -1.56 20.05
N TYR A 137 2.64 -2.61 19.39
CA TYR A 137 3.47 -3.73 18.97
C TYR A 137 3.70 -3.59 17.47
N ARG A 138 4.94 -3.78 17.03
CA ARG A 138 5.33 -3.65 15.63
C ARG A 138 6.19 -4.82 15.20
N LEU A 139 5.79 -5.46 14.11
CA LEU A 139 6.68 -6.29 13.30
C LEU A 139 7.14 -5.46 12.12
N ALA A 140 8.44 -5.41 11.84
CA ALA A 140 8.99 -4.67 10.69
C ALA A 140 10.03 -5.50 9.92
N LEU A 141 9.78 -5.69 8.63
CA LEU A 141 10.68 -6.31 7.67
C LEU A 141 11.08 -5.25 6.64
N ILE A 142 12.31 -4.77 6.76
CA ILE A 142 12.87 -3.74 5.89
C ILE A 142 13.92 -4.42 5.01
N ASP A 143 13.87 -4.09 3.72
CA ASP A 143 14.90 -4.44 2.76
C ASP A 143 16.15 -3.62 3.03
N ASP A 144 17.18 -4.30 3.52
CA ASP A 144 18.49 -3.75 3.79
C ASP A 144 19.51 -4.72 3.17
N PRO A 145 20.21 -4.32 2.08
CA PRO A 145 21.14 -5.21 1.38
C PRO A 145 22.37 -5.56 2.21
N THR A 146 22.61 -4.84 3.32
CA THR A 146 23.75 -5.09 4.22
C THR A 146 23.40 -6.00 5.38
N ARG A 147 22.12 -6.32 5.56
CA ARG A 147 21.63 -7.10 6.70
C ARG A 147 21.57 -8.59 6.36
N GLU A 148 22.21 -9.39 7.21
CA GLU A 148 22.10 -10.84 7.20
C GLU A 148 21.16 -11.35 8.31
N PRO A 149 20.32 -12.36 8.03
CA PRO A 149 20.05 -12.93 6.71
C PRO A 149 19.26 -11.97 5.81
N SER A 150 19.35 -12.17 4.49
CA SER A 150 18.58 -11.41 3.49
C SER A 150 17.07 -11.30 3.77
N LEU A 151 16.40 -10.32 3.15
CA LEU A 151 14.95 -10.14 3.30
C LEU A 151 14.14 -11.40 2.94
N SER A 152 14.43 -12.05 1.82
CA SER A 152 13.71 -13.25 1.39
C SER A 152 13.84 -14.38 2.41
N ALA A 153 15.05 -14.61 2.91
CA ALA A 153 15.31 -15.61 3.96
C ALA A 153 14.62 -15.27 5.29
N ARG A 154 14.45 -13.99 5.63
CA ARG A 154 13.70 -13.54 6.81
C ARG A 154 12.19 -13.69 6.65
N VAL A 155 11.66 -13.44 5.45
CA VAL A 155 10.22 -13.50 5.14
C VAL A 155 9.73 -14.94 5.06
N ALA A 156 10.49 -15.84 4.42
CA ALA A 156 10.09 -17.21 4.14
C ALA A 156 9.53 -17.99 5.37
N PRO A 157 10.19 -18.00 6.54
CA PRO A 157 9.66 -18.73 7.70
C PRO A 157 8.47 -18.03 8.38
N LEU A 158 8.24 -16.74 8.10
CA LEU A 158 7.24 -15.91 8.79
C LEU A 158 5.97 -15.67 7.97
N GLU A 159 5.96 -16.01 6.68
CA GLU A 159 4.90 -15.63 5.73
C GLU A 159 3.49 -15.99 6.24
N LEU A 160 3.28 -17.26 6.62
CA LEU A 160 1.99 -17.75 7.10
C LEU A 160 1.56 -17.08 8.41
N ASP A 161 2.51 -16.82 9.31
CA ASP A 161 2.24 -16.14 10.58
C ASP A 161 1.88 -14.67 10.35
N ILE A 162 2.53 -14.00 9.40
CA ILE A 162 2.24 -12.61 9.01
C ILE A 162 0.83 -12.52 8.41
N GLU A 163 0.50 -13.37 7.43
CA GLU A 163 -0.84 -13.38 6.81
C GLU A 163 -1.93 -13.64 7.85
N ARG A 164 -1.74 -14.64 8.71
CA ARG A 164 -2.71 -15.01 9.75
C ARG A 164 -2.84 -13.93 10.81
N LEU A 165 -1.73 -13.36 11.28
CA LEU A 165 -1.76 -12.27 12.25
C LEU A 165 -2.49 -11.05 11.65
N HIS A 166 -2.17 -10.67 10.42
CA HIS A 166 -2.86 -9.56 9.74
C HIS A 166 -4.37 -9.82 9.64
N GLN A 167 -4.80 -11.02 9.23
CA GLN A 167 -6.22 -11.37 9.15
C GLN A 167 -6.94 -11.26 10.50
N ASP A 168 -6.30 -11.72 11.58
CA ASP A 168 -6.88 -11.67 12.92
C ASP A 168 -6.92 -10.23 13.48
N LEU A 169 -5.87 -9.44 13.20
CA LEU A 169 -5.77 -8.05 13.62
C LEU A 169 -6.65 -7.11 12.81
N ALA A 170 -6.95 -7.41 11.54
CA ALA A 170 -7.77 -6.58 10.64
C ALA A 170 -9.17 -6.24 11.19
N ARG A 171 -9.64 -6.98 12.22
CA ARG A 171 -10.91 -6.76 12.92
C ARG A 171 -10.80 -5.80 14.11
N LEU A 172 -9.60 -5.41 14.50
CA LEU A 172 -9.31 -4.52 15.63
C LEU A 172 -9.04 -3.09 15.14
N ARG A 173 -9.47 -2.10 15.92
CA ARG A 173 -9.17 -0.69 15.65
C ARG A 173 -7.73 -0.33 16.00
N GLY A 174 -7.15 0.56 15.23
CA GLY A 174 -5.79 1.09 15.42
C GLY A 174 -4.70 0.13 14.93
N VAL A 175 -5.03 -0.71 13.95
CA VAL A 175 -4.07 -1.55 13.22
C VAL A 175 -3.63 -0.81 11.98
N ARG A 176 -2.32 -0.78 11.75
CA ARG A 176 -1.70 -0.15 10.59
C ARG A 176 -0.86 -1.18 9.86
N LEU A 177 -1.12 -1.31 8.58
CA LEU A 177 -0.25 -2.03 7.67
C LEU A 177 0.56 -1.00 6.90
N TRP A 178 1.88 -1.07 6.98
CA TRP A 178 2.78 -0.25 6.20
C TRP A 178 3.39 -1.12 5.11
N LEU A 179 3.30 -0.68 3.85
CA LEU A 179 3.96 -1.33 2.72
C LEU A 179 4.68 -0.26 1.91
N ASN A 180 5.99 -0.43 1.75
CA ASN A 180 6.82 0.38 0.85
C ASN A 180 6.66 1.91 0.99
N GLY A 181 6.37 2.39 2.21
CA GLY A 181 6.17 3.81 2.52
C GLY A 181 4.71 4.30 2.54
N TRP A 182 3.74 3.46 2.17
CA TRP A 182 2.30 3.76 2.33
C TRP A 182 1.74 3.12 3.61
N CYS A 183 0.88 3.87 4.31
CA CYS A 183 0.18 3.42 5.52
C CYS A 183 -1.28 3.11 5.21
N PHE A 184 -1.72 1.91 5.60
CA PHE A 184 -3.10 1.44 5.51
C PHE A 184 -3.66 1.24 6.92
N ASP A 185 -4.27 2.30 7.47
CA ASP A 185 -4.88 2.32 8.81
C ASP A 185 -6.41 2.48 8.76
N ASP A 186 -7.05 2.72 9.90
CA ASP A 186 -8.52 2.87 9.99
C ASP A 186 -9.09 4.02 9.13
N HIS A 187 -8.26 5.00 8.73
CA HIS A 187 -8.66 6.14 7.89
C HIS A 187 -8.27 5.95 6.42
N SER A 188 -7.55 4.88 6.09
CA SER A 188 -7.20 4.56 4.72
C SER A 188 -8.44 4.28 3.89
N ASN A 189 -8.39 4.75 2.65
CA ASN A 189 -9.37 4.46 1.61
C ASN A 189 -9.47 2.95 1.30
N ILE A 190 -8.42 2.20 1.61
CA ILE A 190 -8.39 0.73 1.51
C ILE A 190 -8.80 0.12 2.84
N ARG A 191 -10.01 -0.46 2.87
CA ARG A 191 -10.57 -1.13 4.05
C ARG A 191 -9.78 -2.39 4.41
N ALA A 192 -9.81 -2.77 5.69
CA ALA A 192 -9.01 -3.87 6.23
C ALA A 192 -9.08 -5.21 5.45
N PRO A 193 -10.26 -5.69 4.98
CA PRO A 193 -10.33 -6.91 4.18
C PRO A 193 -9.57 -6.82 2.85
N ALA A 194 -9.54 -5.63 2.25
CA ALA A 194 -8.89 -5.38 0.96
C ALA A 194 -7.37 -5.18 1.07
N ARG A 195 -6.81 -5.18 2.29
CA ARG A 195 -5.36 -5.10 2.54
C ARG A 195 -4.65 -6.44 2.41
N ALA A 196 -5.37 -7.55 2.56
CA ALA A 196 -4.76 -8.89 2.47
C ALA A 196 -4.14 -9.17 1.08
N PRO A 197 -4.80 -8.84 -0.05
CA PRO A 197 -4.14 -8.89 -1.36
C PRO A 197 -2.87 -8.06 -1.41
N LEU A 198 -2.88 -6.82 -0.89
CA LEU A 198 -1.71 -5.93 -0.92
C LEU A 198 -0.52 -6.53 -0.17
N LEU A 199 -0.77 -7.08 1.02
CA LEU A 199 0.23 -7.81 1.79
C LEU A 199 0.80 -9.00 0.98
N ARG A 200 -0.07 -9.77 0.32
CA ARG A 200 0.36 -10.88 -0.53
C ARG A 200 1.23 -10.42 -1.70
N GLY A 201 0.86 -9.34 -2.38
CA GLY A 201 1.67 -8.77 -3.47
C GLY A 201 3.08 -8.41 -2.98
N TRP A 202 3.18 -7.80 -1.79
CA TRP A 202 4.47 -7.51 -1.18
C TRP A 202 5.26 -8.77 -0.80
N LEU A 203 4.60 -9.79 -0.23
CA LEU A 203 5.24 -11.07 0.12
C LEU A 203 5.75 -11.81 -1.11
N GLU A 204 4.99 -11.80 -2.22
CA GLU A 204 5.41 -12.34 -3.52
C GLU A 204 6.69 -11.67 -4.01
N TRP A 205 6.72 -10.33 -4.02
CA TRP A 205 7.91 -9.56 -4.37
C TRP A 205 9.12 -9.90 -3.47
N ALA A 206 8.91 -9.94 -2.15
CA ALA A 206 9.99 -10.15 -1.19
C ALA A 206 10.65 -11.53 -1.35
N ARG A 207 9.88 -12.55 -1.74
CA ARG A 207 10.40 -13.90 -2.06
C ARG A 207 11.24 -13.91 -3.33
N GLU A 208 10.79 -13.20 -4.36
CA GLU A 208 11.41 -13.19 -5.69
C GLU A 208 12.69 -12.35 -5.76
N ARG A 209 12.92 -11.47 -4.78
CA ARG A 209 14.05 -10.52 -4.74
C ARG A 209 15.47 -11.12 -4.78
N GLN A 210 15.61 -12.44 -4.63
CA GLN A 210 16.91 -13.13 -4.70
C GLN A 210 17.07 -14.06 -5.91
N ARG A 211 16.08 -14.14 -6.81
CA ARG A 211 16.25 -14.78 -8.12
C ARG A 211 16.76 -13.74 -9.12
#